data_AF-A0A7W8JFT7-F1
#
_entry.id   AF-A0A7W8JFT7-F1
#
_cell.length_a   1.000
_cell.length_b   1.000
_cell.length_c   1.000
_cell.angle_alpha   90.00
_cell.angle_beta   90.00
_cell.angle_gamma   90.00
#
_symmetry.space_group_name_H-M   'P 1'
#
loop_
_entity.id
_entity.type
_entity.pdbx_description
1 polymer ?
#
loop_
_entity_poly.entity_id
_entity_poly.type
_entity_poly.pdbx_seq_one_letter_code
_entity_poly.pdbx_strand_id
1 'polypeptide(L)'
;MNQYEETVRNLVNNFNEHNIDIVAQDLAKMGRDIITILQKYFYKVDPNGKIGILETLKLLNDSSVIPFLKAILEDETEIFFVKAYAESVLDFLEGKETQLKRKIHNLSKKSGKDLIADIAMIGTIGDYNAIRELDKIKTDNKEVLEQIKVAKLQIMCGIEEIIKEYRKPDSRYSHKALAEAIYHSFDHPEASKVIIEDLFSEEFERIFSAVTLLAFAEKFPKDKVTRDVVNKFFEILTGDFNTTLKNHAILAIGRYGNTDDASRLERIVEEKKYLTKKKFWKWLSESALLDDIKITIKKLKRKK
;
A
#
# COMPACT_ATOMS: atom_id res chain seq x y z
N MET A 1 -11.53 -17.64 31.36
CA MET A 1 -11.16 -16.77 30.24
C MET A 1 -11.67 -15.39 30.60
N ASN A 2 -10.79 -14.38 30.67
CA ASN A 2 -11.17 -13.04 31.11
C ASN A 2 -12.18 -12.45 30.09
N GLN A 3 -13.24 -11.78 30.53
CA GLN A 3 -14.28 -11.19 29.65
C GLN A 3 -13.66 -10.28 28.55
N TYR A 4 -12.51 -9.70 28.86
CA TYR A 4 -11.68 -8.92 27.95
C TYR A 4 -11.03 -9.75 26.82
N GLU A 5 -10.48 -10.93 27.13
CA GLU A 5 -9.88 -11.83 26.12
C GLU A 5 -10.96 -12.44 25.20
N GLU A 6 -12.16 -12.69 25.74
CA GLU A 6 -13.30 -13.15 24.96
C GLU A 6 -13.82 -12.08 23.99
N THR A 7 -13.83 -10.82 24.39
CA THR A 7 -14.20 -9.69 23.53
C THR A 7 -13.21 -9.53 22.37
N VAL A 8 -11.91 -9.56 22.65
CA VAL A 8 -10.86 -9.52 21.61
C VAL A 8 -11.00 -10.70 20.65
N ARG A 9 -11.20 -11.91 21.17
CA ARG A 9 -11.40 -13.11 20.35
C ARG A 9 -12.59 -12.96 19.39
N ASN A 10 -13.72 -12.48 19.89
CA ASN A 10 -14.93 -12.33 19.08
C ASN A 10 -14.73 -11.30 17.97
N LEU A 11 -14.04 -10.20 18.24
CA LEU A 11 -13.71 -9.19 17.23
C LEU A 11 -12.71 -9.71 16.20
N VAL A 12 -11.64 -10.39 16.63
CA VAL A 12 -10.63 -10.95 15.72
C VAL A 12 -11.26 -11.99 14.77
N ASN A 13 -12.19 -12.81 15.26
CA ASN A 13 -12.90 -13.78 14.41
C ASN A 13 -13.89 -13.13 13.42
N ASN A 14 -14.17 -11.83 13.57
CA ASN A 14 -15.03 -11.10 12.65
C ASN A 14 -14.25 -10.47 11.48
N PHE A 15 -12.91 -10.56 11.46
CA PHE A 15 -12.12 -10.07 10.33
C PHE A 15 -12.47 -10.82 9.04
N ASN A 16 -12.70 -10.05 7.98
CA ASN A 16 -12.74 -10.52 6.60
C ASN A 16 -12.16 -9.43 5.71
N GLU A 17 -11.88 -9.75 4.44
CA GLU A 17 -11.26 -8.84 3.45
C GLU A 17 -11.97 -7.47 3.32
N HIS A 18 -13.22 -7.40 3.76
CA HIS A 18 -14.15 -6.31 3.61
C HIS A 18 -14.32 -5.42 4.85
N ASN A 19 -13.79 -5.81 6.01
CA ASN A 19 -14.01 -5.05 7.25
C ASN A 19 -12.76 -4.87 8.13
N ILE A 20 -11.58 -5.21 7.59
CA ILE A 20 -10.29 -5.11 8.29
C ILE A 20 -10.12 -3.75 8.96
N ASP A 21 -10.31 -2.65 8.23
CA ASP A 21 -10.12 -1.30 8.74
C ASP A 21 -11.08 -0.95 9.88
N ILE A 22 -12.35 -1.37 9.77
CA ILE A 22 -13.37 -1.13 10.78
C ILE A 22 -13.07 -1.91 12.07
N VAL A 23 -12.84 -3.22 11.94
CA VAL A 23 -12.63 -4.09 13.10
C VAL A 23 -11.30 -3.75 13.79
N ALA A 24 -10.26 -3.41 13.02
CA ALA A 24 -8.97 -2.98 13.58
C ALA A 24 -9.09 -1.66 14.37
N GLN A 25 -9.89 -0.70 13.90
CA GLN A 25 -10.18 0.52 14.66
C GLN A 25 -10.92 0.24 15.96
N ASP A 26 -11.90 -0.67 15.93
CA ASP A 26 -12.66 -1.03 17.13
C ASP A 26 -11.78 -1.75 18.16
N LEU A 27 -10.89 -2.64 17.72
CA LEU A 27 -9.87 -3.26 18.57
C LEU A 27 -8.88 -2.22 19.11
N ALA A 28 -8.35 -1.32 18.27
CA ALA A 28 -7.36 -0.33 18.70
C ALA A 28 -7.88 0.61 19.81
N LYS A 29 -9.19 0.88 19.87
CA LYS A 29 -9.83 1.64 20.96
C LYS A 29 -9.71 0.96 22.33
N MET A 30 -9.47 -0.36 22.37
CA MET A 30 -9.29 -1.11 23.62
C MET A 30 -7.93 -0.84 24.27
N GLY A 31 -7.00 -0.16 23.58
CA GLY A 31 -5.71 0.26 24.12
C GLY A 31 -4.60 -0.80 24.00
N ARG A 32 -3.41 -0.49 24.51
CA ARG A 32 -2.18 -1.30 24.35
C ARG A 32 -2.22 -2.63 25.10
N ASP A 33 -3.11 -2.78 26.08
CA ASP A 33 -3.24 -4.00 26.89
C ASP A 33 -3.64 -5.23 26.08
N ILE A 34 -4.23 -5.05 24.88
CA ILE A 34 -4.58 -6.16 23.99
C ILE A 34 -3.39 -6.71 23.19
N ILE A 35 -2.22 -6.05 23.15
CA ILE A 35 -1.10 -6.40 22.25
C ILE A 35 -0.71 -7.88 22.42
N THR A 36 -0.47 -8.32 23.65
CA THR A 36 -0.09 -9.71 23.95
C THR A 36 -1.18 -10.71 23.55
N ILE A 37 -2.45 -10.32 23.70
CA ILE A 37 -3.60 -11.14 23.29
C ILE A 37 -3.62 -11.27 21.76
N LEU A 38 -3.48 -10.16 21.05
CA LEU A 38 -3.44 -10.13 19.58
C LEU A 38 -2.29 -10.98 19.02
N GLN A 39 -1.08 -10.85 19.58
CA GLN A 39 0.08 -11.66 19.18
C GLN A 39 -0.17 -13.16 19.36
N LYS A 40 -0.82 -13.55 20.46
CA LYS A 40 -1.21 -14.96 20.71
C LYS A 40 -2.27 -15.47 19.72
N TYR A 41 -3.20 -14.61 19.29
CA TYR A 41 -4.25 -14.99 18.34
C TYR A 41 -3.80 -14.99 16.87
N PHE A 42 -2.72 -14.27 16.53
CA PHE A 42 -2.19 -14.22 15.17
C PHE A 42 -1.98 -15.60 14.54
N TYR A 43 -1.47 -16.57 15.31
CA TYR A 43 -1.23 -17.93 14.84
C TYR A 43 -2.47 -18.83 14.81
N LYS A 44 -3.64 -18.32 15.20
CA LYS A 44 -4.90 -19.09 15.31
C LYS A 44 -5.97 -18.65 14.32
N VAL A 45 -5.69 -17.62 13.54
CA VAL A 45 -6.64 -17.04 12.61
C VAL A 45 -6.22 -17.26 11.17
N ASP A 46 -7.19 -17.11 10.28
CA ASP A 46 -6.95 -17.13 8.85
C ASP A 46 -6.12 -15.90 8.43
N PRO A 47 -5.66 -15.85 7.17
CA PRO A 47 -4.81 -14.76 6.73
C PRO A 47 -5.47 -13.37 6.82
N ASN A 48 -6.79 -13.26 6.63
CA ASN A 48 -7.50 -11.98 6.78
C ASN A 48 -7.47 -11.51 8.24
N GLY A 49 -7.69 -12.43 9.18
CA GLY A 49 -7.52 -12.18 10.61
C GLY A 49 -6.09 -11.75 10.96
N LYS A 50 -5.08 -12.36 10.35
CA LYS A 50 -3.67 -11.95 10.54
C LYS A 50 -3.43 -10.51 10.08
N ILE A 51 -3.91 -10.14 8.89
CA ILE A 51 -3.81 -8.77 8.38
C ILE A 51 -4.55 -7.80 9.29
N GLY A 52 -5.76 -8.17 9.76
CA GLY A 52 -6.52 -7.36 10.71
C GLY A 52 -5.81 -7.14 12.05
N ILE A 53 -5.15 -8.17 12.57
CA ILE A 53 -4.30 -8.05 13.76
C ILE A 53 -3.14 -7.10 13.50
N LEU A 54 -2.41 -7.25 12.38
CA LEU A 54 -1.29 -6.37 12.03
C LEU A 54 -1.73 -4.90 11.88
N GLU A 55 -2.87 -4.66 11.24
CA GLU A 55 -3.46 -3.32 11.13
C GLU A 55 -3.82 -2.75 12.50
N THR A 56 -4.36 -3.58 13.39
CA THR A 56 -4.64 -3.17 14.78
C THR A 56 -3.35 -2.78 15.52
N LEU A 57 -2.29 -3.59 15.41
CA LEU A 57 -0.99 -3.31 16.04
C LEU A 57 -0.37 -2.02 15.49
N LYS A 58 -0.52 -1.77 14.18
CA LYS A 58 -0.10 -0.52 13.54
C LYS A 58 -0.84 0.69 14.12
N LEU A 59 -2.17 0.61 14.27
CA LEU A 59 -2.99 1.68 14.84
C LEU A 59 -2.65 1.98 16.32
N LEU A 60 -2.28 0.95 17.10
CA LEU A 60 -1.82 1.10 18.48
C LEU A 60 -0.47 1.85 18.58
N ASN A 61 0.31 1.83 17.50
CA ASN A 61 1.57 2.56 17.34
C ASN A 61 2.53 2.37 18.53
N ASP A 62 2.75 1.12 18.91
CA ASP A 62 3.60 0.75 20.05
C ASP A 62 4.83 -0.03 19.57
N SER A 63 6.04 0.46 19.88
CA SER A 63 7.29 -0.13 19.42
C SER A 63 7.61 -1.49 20.05
N SER A 64 6.92 -1.88 21.13
CA SER A 64 7.08 -3.21 21.75
C SER A 64 6.67 -4.36 20.82
N VAL A 65 5.93 -4.09 19.74
CA VAL A 65 5.53 -5.10 18.75
C VAL A 65 6.63 -5.43 17.75
N ILE A 66 7.71 -4.63 17.66
CA ILE A 66 8.79 -4.81 16.67
C ILE A 66 9.41 -6.22 16.69
N PRO A 67 9.76 -6.82 17.85
CA PRO A 67 10.30 -8.17 17.88
C PRO A 67 9.34 -9.22 17.29
N PHE A 68 8.05 -9.06 17.54
CA PHE A 68 7.01 -9.93 16.99
C PHE A 68 6.91 -9.79 15.46
N LEU A 69 6.95 -8.56 14.93
CA LEU A 69 6.95 -8.34 13.47
C LEU A 69 8.17 -8.97 12.79
N LYS A 70 9.36 -8.86 13.40
CA LYS A 70 10.58 -9.49 12.88
C LYS A 70 10.46 -11.02 12.84
N ALA A 71 9.88 -11.63 13.88
CA ALA A 71 9.64 -13.07 13.91
C ALA A 71 8.73 -13.55 12.77
N ILE A 72 7.70 -12.77 12.41
CA ILE A 72 6.83 -13.08 11.25
C ILE A 72 7.62 -13.08 9.93
N LEU A 73 8.53 -12.12 9.75
CA LEU A 73 9.33 -12.01 8.53
C LEU A 73 10.31 -13.19 8.37
N GLU A 74 10.85 -13.66 9.48
CA GLU A 74 11.78 -14.79 9.56
C GLU A 74 11.08 -16.16 9.43
N ASP A 75 9.77 -16.26 9.68
CA ASP A 75 9.01 -17.51 9.60
C ASP A 75 8.80 -17.96 8.14
N GLU A 76 9.62 -18.89 7.65
CA GLU A 76 9.52 -19.42 6.27
C GLU A 76 8.16 -20.02 5.89
N THR A 77 7.33 -20.40 6.86
CA THR A 77 6.01 -21.00 6.62
C THR A 77 4.89 -19.97 6.47
N GLU A 78 5.14 -18.72 6.86
CA GLU A 78 4.13 -17.67 6.78
C GLU A 78 3.88 -17.24 5.33
N ILE A 79 2.62 -16.96 5.03
CA ILE A 79 2.16 -16.64 3.68
C ILE A 79 2.72 -15.28 3.25
N PHE A 80 3.16 -15.20 1.99
CA PHE A 80 3.83 -14.05 1.41
C PHE A 80 3.15 -12.70 1.70
N PHE A 81 1.83 -12.57 1.49
CA PHE A 81 1.14 -11.28 1.68
C PHE A 81 1.04 -10.87 3.15
N VAL A 82 1.00 -11.82 4.08
CA VAL A 82 1.04 -11.54 5.52
C VAL A 82 2.42 -10.99 5.89
N LYS A 83 3.49 -11.59 5.36
CA LYS A 83 4.85 -11.05 5.53
C LYS A 83 5.00 -9.65 4.95
N ALA A 84 4.51 -9.43 3.73
CA ALA A 84 4.56 -8.11 3.09
C ALA A 84 3.84 -7.05 3.92
N TYR A 85 2.71 -7.39 4.52
CA TYR A 85 1.99 -6.49 5.41
C TYR A 85 2.73 -6.27 6.73
N ALA A 86 3.30 -7.31 7.33
CA ALA A 86 4.12 -7.20 8.53
C ALA A 86 5.36 -6.32 8.30
N GLU A 87 6.01 -6.42 7.15
CA GLU A 87 7.11 -5.55 6.71
C GLU A 87 6.63 -4.09 6.62
N SER A 88 5.43 -3.84 6.08
CA SER A 88 4.84 -2.50 6.02
C SER A 88 4.56 -1.91 7.40
N VAL A 89 4.03 -2.71 8.34
CA VAL A 89 3.83 -2.28 9.73
C VAL A 89 5.17 -2.03 10.42
N LEU A 90 6.18 -2.87 10.16
CA LEU A 90 7.52 -2.68 10.71
C LEU A 90 8.17 -1.39 10.18
N ASP A 91 8.09 -1.14 8.87
CA ASP A 91 8.54 0.10 8.22
C ASP A 91 7.79 1.33 8.77
N PHE A 92 6.53 1.18 9.18
CA PHE A 92 5.76 2.27 9.80
C PHE A 92 6.25 2.61 11.21
N LEU A 93 6.59 1.61 12.02
CA LEU A 93 6.98 1.76 13.42
C LEU A 93 8.47 2.06 13.61
N GLU A 94 9.33 1.62 12.68
CA GLU A 94 10.77 1.91 12.73
C GLU A 94 11.08 3.34 12.27
N GLY A 95 12.08 3.97 12.90
CA GLY A 95 12.65 5.22 12.38
C GLY A 95 13.47 4.98 11.11
N LYS A 96 13.59 5.99 10.24
CA LYS A 96 14.28 5.92 8.94
C LYS A 96 15.68 5.28 9.03
N GLU A 97 16.46 5.62 10.05
CA GLU A 97 17.81 5.05 10.24
C GLU A 97 17.79 3.53 10.51
N THR A 98 16.85 3.06 11.33
CA THR A 98 16.73 1.62 11.65
C THR A 98 16.22 0.85 10.46
N GLN A 99 15.23 1.41 9.75
CA GLN A 99 14.72 0.87 8.50
C GLN A 99 15.83 0.73 7.46
N LEU A 100 16.64 1.78 7.26
CA LEU A 100 17.77 1.78 6.33
C LEU A 100 18.78 0.67 6.66
N LYS A 101 19.22 0.57 7.93
CA LYS A 101 20.15 -0.47 8.38
C LYS A 101 19.60 -1.87 8.12
N ARG A 102 18.31 -2.11 8.39
CA ARG A 102 17.68 -3.41 8.17
C ARG A 102 17.56 -3.76 6.69
N LYS A 103 17.11 -2.82 5.85
CA LYS A 103 16.98 -3.05 4.40
C LYS A 103 18.35 -3.33 3.79
N ILE A 104 19.38 -2.56 4.15
CA ILE A 104 20.78 -2.82 3.76
C ILE A 104 21.22 -4.24 4.17
N HIS A 105 20.99 -4.63 5.42
CA HIS A 105 21.37 -5.95 5.91
C HIS A 105 20.68 -7.10 5.15
N ASN A 106 19.43 -6.87 4.71
CA ASN A 106 18.60 -7.86 4.04
C ASN A 106 18.77 -7.90 2.51
N LEU A 107 19.48 -6.95 1.90
CA LEU A 107 19.68 -6.90 0.44
C LEU A 107 20.19 -8.24 -0.13
N SER A 108 21.13 -8.89 0.57
CA SER A 108 21.72 -10.17 0.15
C SER A 108 20.75 -11.37 0.21
N LYS A 109 19.63 -11.22 0.92
CA LYS A 109 18.63 -12.28 1.15
C LYS A 109 17.41 -12.17 0.24
N LYS A 110 17.28 -11.06 -0.52
CA LYS A 110 16.13 -10.78 -1.38
C LYS A 110 16.48 -10.94 -2.86
N SER A 111 15.46 -11.14 -3.68
CA SER A 111 15.62 -11.22 -5.13
C SER A 111 14.40 -10.64 -5.86
N GLY A 112 14.53 -10.37 -7.16
CA GLY A 112 13.43 -9.90 -7.99
C GLY A 112 12.82 -8.58 -7.51
N LYS A 113 11.48 -8.53 -7.45
CA LYS A 113 10.72 -7.31 -7.12
C LYS A 113 10.96 -6.80 -5.70
N ASP A 114 11.08 -7.71 -4.72
CA ASP A 114 11.30 -7.31 -3.32
C ASP A 114 12.67 -6.63 -3.13
N LEU A 115 13.67 -7.08 -3.89
CA LEU A 115 14.99 -6.45 -3.91
C LEU A 115 14.93 -5.06 -4.57
N ILE A 116 14.21 -4.92 -5.69
CA ILE A 116 14.04 -3.63 -6.39
C ILE A 116 13.35 -2.60 -5.49
N ALA A 117 12.27 -2.98 -4.81
CA ALA A 117 11.55 -2.10 -3.88
C ALA A 117 12.44 -1.66 -2.70
N ASP A 118 13.21 -2.59 -2.11
CA ASP A 118 14.16 -2.23 -1.04
C ASP A 118 15.27 -1.29 -1.53
N ILE A 119 15.79 -1.48 -2.74
CA ILE A 119 16.80 -0.58 -3.34
C ILE A 119 16.19 0.81 -3.60
N ALA A 120 14.96 0.90 -4.11
CA ALA A 120 14.26 2.17 -4.30
C ALA A 120 14.01 2.90 -2.97
N MET A 121 13.60 2.16 -1.94
CA MET A 121 13.46 2.71 -0.58
C MET A 121 14.80 3.21 -0.04
N ILE A 122 15.89 2.45 -0.21
CA ILE A 122 17.24 2.89 0.15
C ILE A 122 17.62 4.16 -0.61
N GLY A 123 17.26 4.28 -1.90
CA GLY A 123 17.44 5.52 -2.67
C GLY A 123 16.74 6.73 -2.05
N THR A 124 15.58 6.49 -1.42
CA THR A 124 14.72 7.52 -0.82
C THR A 124 15.21 7.98 0.56
N ILE A 125 15.65 7.04 1.42
CA ILE A 125 16.01 7.34 2.82
C ILE A 125 17.52 7.26 3.09
N GLY A 126 18.30 6.83 2.11
CA GLY A 126 19.72 6.54 2.24
C GLY A 126 20.61 7.78 2.27
N ASP A 127 21.82 7.58 2.80
CA ASP A 127 22.90 8.54 2.80
C ASP A 127 24.05 8.07 1.89
N TYR A 128 25.15 8.83 1.84
CA TYR A 128 26.33 8.45 1.07
C TYR A 128 26.94 7.10 1.50
N ASN A 129 26.72 6.63 2.73
CA ASN A 129 27.20 5.31 3.15
C ASN A 129 26.39 4.19 2.49
N ALA A 130 25.09 4.39 2.29
CA ALA A 130 24.23 3.43 1.60
C ALA A 130 24.72 3.12 0.17
N ILE A 131 25.34 4.09 -0.52
CA ILE A 131 25.94 3.88 -1.85
C ILE A 131 26.98 2.75 -1.82
N ARG A 132 27.83 2.71 -0.79
CA ARG A 132 28.87 1.68 -0.66
C ARG A 132 28.27 0.29 -0.46
N GLU A 133 27.13 0.19 0.19
CA GLU A 133 26.43 -1.08 0.39
C GLU A 133 25.72 -1.54 -0.89
N LEU A 134 25.13 -0.61 -1.65
CA LEU A 134 24.57 -0.87 -2.97
C LEU A 134 25.64 -1.39 -3.94
N ASP A 135 26.86 -0.85 -3.90
CA ASP A 135 27.98 -1.29 -4.74
C ASP A 135 28.46 -2.72 -4.44
N LYS A 136 28.11 -3.29 -3.28
CA LYS A 136 28.44 -4.69 -2.93
C LYS A 136 27.48 -5.71 -3.53
N ILE A 137 26.32 -5.27 -4.03
CA ILE A 137 25.33 -6.18 -4.61
C ILE A 137 25.87 -6.76 -5.92
N LYS A 138 26.07 -8.07 -5.96
CA LYS A 138 26.46 -8.80 -7.17
C LYS A 138 25.24 -9.47 -7.77
N THR A 139 24.84 -9.05 -8.96
CA THR A 139 23.68 -9.60 -9.68
C THR A 139 23.82 -9.37 -11.17
N ASP A 140 23.35 -10.34 -11.96
CA ASP A 140 23.25 -10.23 -13.42
C ASP A 140 21.87 -9.72 -13.87
N ASN A 141 20.96 -9.48 -12.92
CA ASN A 141 19.62 -8.97 -13.22
C ASN A 141 19.70 -7.48 -13.62
N LYS A 142 19.38 -7.21 -14.90
CA LYS A 142 19.43 -5.86 -15.48
C LYS A 142 18.52 -4.86 -14.77
N GLU A 143 17.33 -5.26 -14.35
CA GLU A 143 16.39 -4.37 -13.63
C GLU A 143 16.97 -3.98 -12.26
N VAL A 144 17.57 -4.92 -11.55
CA VAL A 144 18.22 -4.65 -10.26
C VAL A 144 19.43 -3.73 -10.45
N LEU A 145 20.28 -4.01 -11.44
CA LEU A 145 21.44 -3.17 -11.75
C LEU A 145 21.03 -1.74 -12.11
N GLU A 146 19.92 -1.57 -12.83
CA GLU A 146 19.39 -0.26 -13.17
C GLU A 146 18.81 0.46 -11.95
N GLN A 147 18.04 -0.24 -11.11
CA GLN A 147 17.50 0.35 -9.88
C GLN A 147 18.62 0.79 -8.93
N ILE A 148 19.74 0.05 -8.85
CA ILE A 148 20.93 0.47 -8.09
C ILE A 148 21.44 1.82 -8.60
N LYS A 149 21.53 2.02 -9.92
CA LYS A 149 21.98 3.29 -10.50
C LYS A 149 21.01 4.43 -10.19
N VAL A 150 19.71 4.19 -10.29
CA VAL A 150 18.67 5.18 -9.97
C VAL A 150 18.69 5.53 -8.47
N ALA A 151 18.80 4.55 -7.58
CA ALA A 151 18.90 4.79 -6.14
C ALA A 151 20.15 5.60 -5.78
N LYS A 152 21.31 5.27 -6.38
CA LYS A 152 22.54 6.06 -6.22
C LYS A 152 22.37 7.49 -6.72
N LEU A 153 21.75 7.68 -7.88
CA LEU A 153 21.44 9.02 -8.41
C LEU A 153 20.56 9.80 -7.43
N GLN A 154 19.52 9.19 -6.88
CA GLN A 154 18.63 9.83 -5.92
C GLN A 154 19.35 10.22 -4.63
N ILE A 155 20.20 9.36 -4.08
CA ILE A 155 21.00 9.66 -2.88
C ILE A 155 21.94 10.85 -3.14
N MET A 156 22.56 10.90 -4.33
CA MET A 156 23.54 11.93 -4.68
C MET A 156 22.90 13.27 -5.04
N CYS A 157 21.77 13.26 -5.74
CA CYS A 157 21.22 14.43 -6.42
C CYS A 157 19.80 14.82 -5.98
N GLY A 158 19.15 14.01 -5.14
CA GLY A 158 17.77 14.24 -4.71
C GLY A 158 16.74 13.70 -5.70
N ILE A 159 15.47 13.74 -5.28
CA ILE A 159 14.33 13.23 -6.06
C ILE A 159 14.01 14.12 -7.27
N GLU A 160 14.37 15.40 -7.24
CA GLU A 160 14.18 16.34 -8.34
C GLU A 160 14.91 15.91 -9.60
N GLU A 161 16.13 15.37 -9.47
CA GLU A 161 16.87 14.86 -10.63
C GLU A 161 16.24 13.57 -11.18
N ILE A 162 15.68 12.72 -10.32
CA ILE A 162 14.91 11.54 -10.75
C ILE A 162 13.67 11.96 -11.55
N ILE A 163 12.92 12.95 -11.06
CA ILE A 163 11.73 13.48 -11.75
C ILE A 163 12.10 14.11 -13.09
N LYS A 164 13.23 14.82 -13.14
CA LYS A 164 13.75 15.40 -14.38
C LYS A 164 14.11 14.31 -15.39
N GLU A 165 14.77 13.23 -14.97
CA GLU A 165 15.04 12.08 -15.83
C GLU A 165 13.75 11.38 -16.27
N TYR A 166 12.78 11.21 -15.37
CA TYR A 166 11.48 10.57 -15.66
C TYR A 166 10.70 11.26 -16.77
N ARG A 167 10.83 12.59 -16.86
CA ARG A 167 10.17 13.41 -17.89
C ARG A 167 10.92 13.45 -19.22
N LYS A 168 12.13 12.91 -19.33
CA LYS A 168 12.89 12.89 -20.58
C LYS A 168 12.42 11.74 -21.49
N PRO A 169 12.02 12.01 -22.74
CA PRO A 169 11.68 10.96 -23.69
C PRO A 169 12.83 9.99 -24.00
N ASP A 170 14.07 10.46 -23.88
CA ASP A 170 15.31 9.74 -24.20
C ASP A 170 16.18 9.49 -22.95
N SER A 171 15.55 9.33 -21.77
CA SER A 171 16.30 9.05 -20.55
C SER A 171 17.19 7.81 -20.70
N ARG A 172 18.35 7.88 -20.06
CA ARG A 172 19.29 6.75 -19.98
C ARG A 172 18.84 5.67 -19.01
N TYR A 173 17.80 5.94 -18.21
CA TYR A 173 17.18 5.00 -17.29
C TYR A 173 15.79 4.62 -17.79
N SER A 174 15.38 3.39 -17.53
CA SER A 174 14.04 2.93 -17.83
C SER A 174 13.01 3.70 -17.00
N HIS A 175 11.87 3.98 -17.65
CA HIS A 175 10.73 4.62 -17.02
C HIS A 175 10.27 3.88 -15.75
N LYS A 176 10.32 2.53 -15.78
CA LYS A 176 9.98 1.67 -14.65
C LYS A 176 10.87 1.92 -13.43
N ALA A 177 12.19 1.99 -13.59
CA ALA A 177 13.11 2.20 -12.48
C ALA A 177 12.99 3.60 -11.86
N LEU A 178 12.76 4.61 -12.71
CA LEU A 178 12.50 5.99 -12.29
C LEU A 178 11.15 6.12 -11.57
N ALA A 179 10.10 5.49 -12.10
CA ALA A 179 8.80 5.41 -11.44
C ALA A 179 8.93 4.75 -10.06
N GLU A 180 9.63 3.62 -9.95
CA GLU A 180 9.82 2.94 -8.67
C GLU A 180 10.40 3.89 -7.60
N ALA A 181 11.42 4.69 -7.95
CA ALA A 181 12.01 5.68 -7.07
C ALA A 181 11.04 6.81 -6.67
N ILE A 182 10.28 7.35 -7.65
CA ILE A 182 9.27 8.39 -7.41
C ILE A 182 8.18 7.88 -6.48
N TYR A 183 7.67 6.67 -6.71
CA TYR A 183 6.58 6.09 -5.94
C TYR A 183 7.00 5.69 -4.53
N HIS A 184 8.28 5.39 -4.29
CA HIS A 184 8.82 5.22 -2.94
C HIS A 184 9.05 6.55 -2.20
N SER A 185 9.09 7.67 -2.93
CA SER A 185 9.27 9.02 -2.39
C SER A 185 7.96 9.79 -2.28
N PHE A 186 6.82 9.11 -2.21
CA PHE A 186 5.49 9.72 -2.32
C PHE A 186 5.17 10.79 -1.26
N ASP A 187 5.90 10.82 -0.15
CA ASP A 187 5.78 11.83 0.91
C ASP A 187 6.51 13.13 0.56
N HIS A 188 7.36 13.12 -0.48
CA HIS A 188 8.00 14.31 -1.02
C HIS A 188 7.02 15.14 -1.88
N PRO A 189 6.96 16.48 -1.72
CA PRO A 189 6.01 17.33 -2.45
C PRO A 189 6.03 17.12 -3.96
N GLU A 190 7.21 17.11 -4.58
CA GLU A 190 7.33 16.98 -6.05
C GLU A 190 7.01 15.57 -6.56
N ALA A 191 7.37 14.53 -5.82
CA ALA A 191 7.01 13.16 -6.19
C ALA A 191 5.49 12.96 -6.10
N SER A 192 4.87 13.47 -5.03
CA SER A 192 3.42 13.42 -4.86
C SER A 192 2.68 14.08 -6.03
N LYS A 193 3.22 15.19 -6.56
CA LYS A 193 2.67 15.86 -7.75
C LYS A 193 2.76 14.99 -8.99
N VAL A 194 3.91 14.37 -9.25
CA VAL A 194 4.09 13.45 -10.40
C VAL A 194 3.15 12.26 -10.32
N ILE A 195 2.94 11.68 -9.13
CA ILE A 195 1.99 10.58 -8.93
C ILE A 195 0.55 11.02 -9.27
N ILE A 196 0.16 12.25 -8.90
CA ILE A 196 -1.14 12.80 -9.31
C ILE A 196 -1.18 13.03 -10.82
N GLU A 197 -0.11 13.52 -11.46
CA GLU A 197 -0.03 13.67 -12.91
C GLU A 197 -0.19 12.32 -13.64
N ASP A 198 0.47 11.27 -13.16
CA ASP A 198 0.40 9.91 -13.69
C ASP A 198 -1.03 9.32 -13.68
N LEU A 199 -1.86 9.71 -12.71
CA LEU A 199 -3.27 9.30 -12.64
C LEU A 199 -4.08 9.81 -13.85
N PHE A 200 -3.66 10.91 -14.47
CA PHE A 200 -4.29 11.50 -15.65
C PHE A 200 -3.55 11.17 -16.95
N SER A 201 -2.54 10.29 -16.90
CA SER A 201 -1.85 9.80 -18.09
C SER A 201 -2.76 9.01 -19.01
N GLU A 202 -2.39 8.91 -20.29
CA GLU A 202 -2.98 7.98 -21.24
C GLU A 202 -2.37 6.57 -21.12
N GLU A 203 -1.20 6.43 -20.48
CA GLU A 203 -0.51 5.15 -20.30
C GLU A 203 -1.12 4.36 -19.14
N PHE A 204 -1.69 3.18 -19.45
CA PHE A 204 -2.35 2.32 -18.47
C PHE A 204 -1.46 2.00 -17.26
N GLU A 205 -0.17 1.72 -17.46
CA GLU A 205 0.75 1.36 -16.36
C GLU A 205 0.94 2.50 -15.35
N ARG A 206 0.93 3.75 -15.81
CA ARG A 206 1.02 4.93 -14.95
C ARG A 206 -0.26 5.12 -14.14
N ILE A 207 -1.41 5.05 -14.80
CA ILE A 207 -2.72 5.11 -14.13
C ILE A 207 -2.80 4.00 -13.07
N PHE A 208 -2.42 2.77 -13.44
CA PHE A 208 -2.48 1.63 -12.54
C PHE A 208 -1.61 1.83 -11.31
N SER A 209 -0.36 2.26 -11.49
CA SER A 209 0.57 2.51 -10.40
C SER A 209 0.05 3.63 -9.49
N ALA A 210 -0.40 4.75 -10.06
CA ALA A 210 -0.92 5.90 -9.32
C ALA A 210 -2.14 5.54 -8.47
N VAL A 211 -3.14 4.87 -9.05
CA VAL A 211 -4.34 4.45 -8.30
C VAL A 211 -3.97 3.45 -7.22
N THR A 212 -3.06 2.50 -7.49
CA THR A 212 -2.61 1.52 -6.50
C THR A 212 -1.96 2.22 -5.31
N LEU A 213 -1.03 3.14 -5.55
CA LEU A 213 -0.41 3.91 -4.47
C LEU A 213 -1.43 4.73 -3.68
N LEU A 214 -2.33 5.44 -4.36
CA LEU A 214 -3.36 6.27 -3.71
C LEU A 214 -4.34 5.41 -2.89
N ALA A 215 -4.65 4.20 -3.34
CA ALA A 215 -5.49 3.25 -2.61
C ALA A 215 -4.84 2.79 -1.29
N PHE A 216 -3.53 2.52 -1.28
CA PHE A 216 -2.87 1.80 -0.17
C PHE A 216 -1.87 2.62 0.66
N ALA A 217 -1.24 3.66 0.11
CA ALA A 217 -0.16 4.39 0.79
C ALA A 217 -0.71 5.42 1.79
N GLU A 218 -1.02 5.01 3.02
CA GLU A 218 -1.67 5.84 4.05
C GLU A 218 -1.02 7.19 4.35
N LYS A 219 0.31 7.27 4.26
CA LYS A 219 1.07 8.51 4.50
C LYS A 219 1.03 9.48 3.32
N PHE A 220 0.41 9.12 2.19
CA PHE A 220 0.28 10.04 1.06
C PHE A 220 -0.42 11.35 1.50
N PRO A 221 0.13 12.52 1.15
CA PRO A 221 -0.37 13.82 1.60
C PRO A 221 -1.80 14.09 1.10
N LYS A 222 -2.78 14.00 2.00
CA LYS A 222 -4.21 14.09 1.67
C LYS A 222 -4.60 15.45 1.07
N ASP A 223 -3.90 16.52 1.42
CA ASP A 223 -4.09 17.87 0.88
C ASP A 223 -3.82 17.95 -0.64
N LYS A 224 -3.07 16.98 -1.20
CA LYS A 224 -2.81 16.89 -2.64
C LYS A 224 -3.95 16.22 -3.42
N VAL A 225 -4.87 15.55 -2.73
CA VAL A 225 -5.98 14.84 -3.37
C VAL A 225 -7.19 15.77 -3.50
N THR A 226 -7.30 16.42 -4.66
CA THR A 226 -8.39 17.35 -4.98
C THR A 226 -9.68 16.61 -5.35
N ARG A 227 -10.78 17.37 -5.51
CA ARG A 227 -12.04 16.81 -6.04
C ARG A 227 -11.90 16.23 -7.45
N ASP A 228 -11.02 16.78 -8.28
CA ASP A 228 -10.77 16.25 -9.62
C ASP A 228 -10.11 14.88 -9.58
N VAL A 229 -9.18 14.67 -8.64
CA VAL A 229 -8.58 13.35 -8.37
C VAL A 229 -9.64 12.35 -7.92
N VAL A 230 -10.54 12.75 -7.01
CA VAL A 230 -11.65 11.88 -6.59
C VAL A 230 -12.59 11.57 -7.77
N ASN A 231 -12.92 12.57 -8.60
CA ASN A 231 -13.71 12.37 -9.81
C ASN A 231 -13.05 11.39 -10.78
N LYS A 232 -11.72 11.45 -10.90
CA LYS A 232 -10.95 10.51 -11.73
C LYS A 232 -11.09 9.07 -11.26
N PHE A 233 -11.15 8.81 -9.95
CA PHE A 233 -11.43 7.45 -9.46
C PHE A 233 -12.83 6.95 -9.86
N PHE A 234 -13.84 7.84 -9.85
CA PHE A 234 -15.18 7.49 -10.34
C PHE A 234 -15.21 7.24 -11.85
N GLU A 235 -14.45 7.99 -12.64
CA GLU A 235 -14.26 7.72 -14.07
C GLU A 235 -13.65 6.33 -14.29
N ILE A 236 -12.65 5.96 -13.50
CA ILE A 236 -12.02 4.63 -13.58
C ILE A 236 -13.02 3.53 -13.20
N LEU A 237 -13.78 3.73 -12.12
CA LEU A 237 -14.81 2.77 -11.68
C LEU A 237 -15.87 2.52 -12.76
N THR A 238 -16.31 3.58 -13.44
CA THR A 238 -17.39 3.51 -14.46
C THR A 238 -16.88 3.26 -15.89
N GLY A 239 -15.58 3.42 -16.11
CA GLY A 239 -14.92 3.24 -17.41
C GLY A 239 -14.64 1.79 -17.80
N ASP A 240 -14.00 1.62 -18.96
CA ASP A 240 -13.59 0.32 -19.50
C ASP A 240 -12.22 -0.12 -18.98
N PHE A 241 -12.12 -0.27 -17.65
CA PHE A 241 -10.93 -0.78 -16.97
C PHE A 241 -11.14 -2.19 -16.42
N ASN A 242 -10.05 -2.90 -16.16
CA ASN A 242 -10.09 -4.21 -15.53
C ASN A 242 -10.58 -4.13 -14.06
N THR A 243 -11.07 -5.25 -13.54
CA THR A 243 -11.63 -5.33 -12.18
C THR A 243 -10.64 -4.88 -11.11
N THR A 244 -9.36 -5.24 -11.23
CA THR A 244 -8.32 -4.86 -10.25
C THR A 244 -8.19 -3.35 -10.11
N LEU A 245 -8.09 -2.63 -11.23
CA LEU A 245 -7.97 -1.18 -11.21
C LEU A 245 -9.24 -0.50 -10.69
N LYS A 246 -10.42 -1.06 -11.00
CA LYS A 246 -11.69 -0.62 -10.43
C LYS A 246 -11.74 -0.82 -8.91
N ASN A 247 -11.27 -1.96 -8.40
CA ASN A 247 -11.17 -2.22 -6.97
C ASN A 247 -10.25 -1.19 -6.29
N HIS A 248 -9.07 -0.93 -6.86
CA HIS A 248 -8.17 0.10 -6.31
C HIS A 248 -8.82 1.49 -6.32
N ALA A 249 -9.57 1.84 -7.37
CA ALA A 249 -10.31 3.09 -7.42
C ALA A 249 -11.41 3.17 -6.33
N ILE A 250 -12.13 2.08 -6.07
CA ILE A 250 -13.13 2.00 -4.97
C ILE A 250 -12.45 2.24 -3.61
N LEU A 251 -11.31 1.59 -3.37
CA LEU A 251 -10.53 1.78 -2.13
C LEU A 251 -10.05 3.23 -1.99
N ALA A 252 -9.55 3.83 -3.07
CA ALA A 252 -9.15 5.24 -3.09
C ALA A 252 -10.35 6.18 -2.83
N ILE A 253 -11.53 5.91 -3.41
CA ILE A 253 -12.77 6.63 -3.10
C ILE A 253 -13.11 6.50 -1.61
N GLY A 254 -13.04 5.31 -1.03
CA GLY A 254 -13.28 5.12 0.41
C GLY A 254 -12.32 5.91 1.29
N ARG A 255 -11.09 6.11 0.84
CA ARG A 255 -10.07 6.88 1.55
C ARG A 255 -10.29 8.39 1.44
N TYR A 256 -10.46 8.91 0.23
CA TYR A 256 -10.46 10.36 -0.05
C TYR A 256 -11.83 10.98 -0.26
N GLY A 257 -12.85 10.17 -0.53
CA GLY A 257 -14.22 10.62 -0.70
C GLY A 257 -14.88 11.06 0.61
N ASN A 258 -16.03 11.72 0.45
CA ASN A 258 -16.87 12.26 1.51
C ASN A 258 -18.27 11.61 1.52
N THR A 259 -19.19 12.14 2.32
CA THR A 259 -20.56 11.64 2.45
C THR A 259 -21.36 11.74 1.14
N ASP A 260 -21.16 12.79 0.34
CA ASP A 260 -21.85 12.95 -0.96
C ASP A 260 -21.42 11.88 -1.98
N ASP A 261 -20.16 11.45 -1.90
CA ASP A 261 -19.62 10.36 -2.73
C ASP A 261 -20.29 9.02 -2.42
N ALA A 262 -20.82 8.82 -1.20
CA ALA A 262 -21.61 7.63 -0.87
C ALA A 262 -22.89 7.56 -1.72
N SER A 263 -23.63 8.67 -1.81
CA SER A 263 -24.84 8.78 -2.63
C SER A 263 -24.53 8.62 -4.13
N ARG A 264 -23.32 9.03 -4.57
CA ARG A 264 -22.86 8.79 -5.95
C ARG A 264 -22.59 7.31 -6.21
N LEU A 265 -21.96 6.60 -5.27
CA LEU A 265 -21.73 5.15 -5.37
C LEU A 265 -23.06 4.37 -5.38
N GLU A 266 -24.04 4.76 -4.57
CA GLU A 266 -25.38 4.16 -4.57
C GLU A 266 -26.03 4.22 -5.96
N ARG A 267 -26.02 5.39 -6.60
CA ARG A 267 -26.51 5.55 -7.98
C ARG A 267 -25.76 4.67 -8.98
N ILE A 268 -24.43 4.59 -8.88
CA ILE A 268 -23.61 3.73 -9.75
C ILE A 268 -24.01 2.25 -9.61
N VAL A 269 -24.32 1.82 -8.39
CA VAL A 269 -24.79 0.45 -8.10
C VAL A 269 -26.17 0.21 -8.71
N GLU A 270 -27.12 1.12 -8.48
CA GLU A 270 -28.48 1.05 -9.00
C GLU A 270 -28.49 1.00 -10.54
N GLU A 271 -27.72 1.87 -11.19
CA GLU A 271 -27.59 1.95 -12.63
C GLU A 271 -26.66 0.88 -13.22
N LYS A 272 -26.01 0.07 -12.38
CA LYS A 272 -25.01 -0.94 -12.76
C LYS A 272 -23.88 -0.40 -13.64
N LYS A 273 -23.51 0.87 -13.48
CA LYS A 273 -22.48 1.55 -14.30
C LYS A 273 -21.05 1.04 -14.05
N TYR A 274 -20.83 0.29 -12.97
CA TYR A 274 -19.55 -0.34 -12.67
C TYR A 274 -19.28 -1.61 -13.51
N LEU A 275 -20.32 -2.21 -14.11
CA LEU A 275 -20.20 -3.40 -14.95
C LEU A 275 -19.64 -3.03 -16.32
N THR A 276 -18.60 -3.73 -16.78
CA THR A 276 -18.07 -3.55 -18.14
C THR A 276 -18.73 -4.52 -19.11
N LYS A 277 -19.23 -4.01 -20.25
CA LYS A 277 -20.20 -4.63 -21.19
C LYS A 277 -19.83 -5.97 -21.90
N LYS A 278 -18.95 -6.86 -21.37
CA LYS A 278 -18.55 -8.11 -22.08
C LYS A 278 -18.39 -9.36 -21.19
N LYS A 279 -19.04 -10.46 -21.66
CA LYS A 279 -18.95 -11.92 -21.36
C LYS A 279 -19.23 -12.45 -19.93
N PHE A 280 -19.91 -13.60 -19.90
CA PHE A 280 -20.49 -14.34 -18.76
C PHE A 280 -19.54 -14.69 -17.59
N TRP A 281 -18.24 -14.89 -17.84
CA TRP A 281 -17.23 -15.18 -16.81
C TRP A 281 -16.96 -14.02 -15.84
N LYS A 282 -17.58 -12.87 -16.08
CA LYS A 282 -17.46 -11.64 -15.29
C LYS A 282 -18.38 -11.59 -14.08
N TRP A 283 -19.41 -12.43 -14.02
CA TRP A 283 -20.43 -12.36 -12.96
C TRP A 283 -19.86 -12.54 -11.54
N LEU A 284 -18.90 -13.46 -11.35
CA LEU A 284 -18.22 -13.65 -10.06
C LEU A 284 -17.28 -12.48 -9.68
N SER A 285 -16.66 -11.84 -10.67
CA SER A 285 -15.84 -10.64 -10.42
C SER A 285 -16.68 -9.37 -10.19
N GLU A 286 -17.91 -9.35 -10.73
CA GLU A 286 -18.87 -8.26 -10.57
C GLU A 286 -19.57 -8.31 -9.21
N SER A 287 -19.75 -9.49 -8.60
CA SER A 287 -20.24 -9.62 -7.22
C SER A 287 -19.22 -9.09 -6.20
N ALA A 288 -17.93 -9.38 -6.39
CA ALA A 288 -16.87 -8.85 -5.51
C ALA A 288 -16.79 -7.32 -5.54
N LEU A 289 -16.85 -6.73 -6.75
CA LEU A 289 -16.92 -5.27 -6.93
C LEU A 289 -18.11 -4.64 -6.19
N LEU A 290 -19.28 -5.28 -6.26
CA LEU A 290 -20.48 -4.78 -5.61
C LEU A 290 -20.32 -4.74 -4.09
N ASP A 291 -19.70 -5.76 -3.50
CA ASP A 291 -19.48 -5.81 -2.06
C ASP A 291 -18.48 -4.75 -1.62
N ASP A 292 -17.36 -4.58 -2.35
CA ASP A 292 -16.39 -3.49 -2.15
C ASP A 292 -17.03 -2.10 -2.21
N ILE A 293 -17.95 -1.88 -3.15
CA ILE A 293 -18.72 -0.62 -3.24
C ILE A 293 -19.62 -0.43 -2.00
N LYS A 294 -20.35 -1.46 -1.57
CA LYS A 294 -21.24 -1.38 -0.39
C LYS A 294 -20.47 -1.05 0.89
N ILE A 295 -19.30 -1.65 1.08
CA ILE A 295 -18.43 -1.38 2.22
C ILE A 295 -17.95 0.07 2.17
N THR A 296 -17.54 0.52 0.99
CA THR A 296 -17.10 1.88 0.76
C THR A 296 -18.21 2.88 1.07
N ILE A 297 -19.45 2.62 0.65
CA ILE A 297 -20.63 3.43 1.03
C ILE A 297 -20.79 3.50 2.55
N LYS A 298 -20.71 2.36 3.24
CA LYS A 298 -20.81 2.30 4.71
C LYS A 298 -19.69 3.10 5.39
N LYS A 299 -18.46 3.04 4.86
CA LYS A 299 -17.31 3.81 5.34
C LYS A 299 -17.50 5.31 5.16
N LEU A 300 -17.94 5.74 3.98
CA LEU A 300 -18.16 7.15 3.67
C LEU A 300 -19.27 7.77 4.52
N LYS A 301 -20.39 7.06 4.72
CA LYS A 301 -21.49 7.52 5.60
C LYS A 301 -21.11 7.73 7.06
N ARG A 302 -19.97 7.17 7.51
CA ARG A 302 -19.45 7.35 8.87
C ARG A 302 -18.55 8.57 9.03
N LYS A 303 -18.09 9.17 7.92
CA LYS A 303 -17.31 10.41 7.95
C LYS A 303 -18.28 11.58 8.16
N LYS A 304 -18.51 11.97 9.41
CA LYS A 304 -19.20 13.21 9.75
C LYS A 304 -18.25 14.39 9.65
#